data_AF-A0AA97E0U5-F1
#
_entry.id   AF-A0AA97E0U5-F1
#
_cell.length_a   1.000
_cell.length_b   1.000
_cell.length_c   1.000
_cell.angle_alpha   90.00
_cell.angle_beta   90.00
_cell.angle_gamma   90.00
#
_symmetry.space_group_name_H-M   'P 1'
#
loop_
_entity.id
_entity.type
_entity.pdbx_description
1 polymer ?
#
loop_
_entity_poly.entity_id
_entity_poly.type
_entity_poly.pdbx_seq_one_letter_code
_entity_poly.pdbx_strand_id
1 'polypeptide(L)'
;MSSKTIKSHCRYCGHDTNHNVLSEHTESSREEYSFDQAFQIVECLGCNTKSFREVFEEIEHAYQIADDEWEVPTTIDVYPKFIKGHRTLDGDYYIPSLVRRIYQEVLLAFQEDALILAGLGLRGTVEAVCNDLDVSGRNLEARISRLATVGYISRKDAERLHGIRFMGNDAAHEIKRPKSEQLNIALRIVEHLLSSVYILEEESQGKIETLITEFDQFKEILDKKIGEFTAGDELPIVAILGRDIRRVKDSLVTFEPELISKIDSGEITSLSKGKVEKYNNSKNDLQHYILS
;
A
#
# COMPACT_ATOMS: atom_id res chain seq x y z
N MET A 1 -5.44 -40.97 19.14
CA MET A 1 -4.32 -40.60 18.24
C MET A 1 -3.73 -39.32 18.82
N SER A 2 -2.45 -39.35 19.23
CA SER A 2 -1.80 -38.15 19.75
C SER A 2 -1.66 -37.15 18.62
N SER A 3 -2.31 -35.99 18.71
CA SER A 3 -2.18 -34.91 17.73
C SER A 3 -0.81 -34.25 17.88
N LYS A 4 0.14 -34.57 17.01
CA LYS A 4 1.47 -33.94 16.98
C LYS A 4 1.30 -32.47 16.64
N THR A 5 1.64 -31.59 17.57
CA THR A 5 1.57 -30.13 17.39
C THR A 5 2.96 -29.58 17.10
N ILE A 6 3.08 -28.77 16.05
CA ILE A 6 4.35 -28.16 15.61
C ILE A 6 4.18 -26.65 15.39
N LYS A 7 5.30 -25.92 15.32
CA LYS A 7 5.33 -24.54 14.83
C LYS A 7 5.58 -24.55 13.32
N SER A 8 4.75 -23.83 12.57
CA SER A 8 4.93 -23.62 11.14
C SER A 8 4.34 -22.28 10.73
N HIS A 9 4.73 -21.77 9.57
CA HIS A 9 4.18 -20.54 9.02
C HIS A 9 2.77 -20.79 8.48
N CYS A 10 1.82 -19.95 8.90
CA CYS A 10 0.48 -19.97 8.33
C CYS A 10 0.33 -18.82 7.32
N ARG A 11 0.09 -19.14 6.05
CA ARG A 11 -0.09 -18.15 4.98
C ARG A 11 -1.26 -17.17 5.19
N TYR A 12 -2.31 -17.62 5.89
CA TYR A 12 -3.47 -16.76 6.16
C TYR A 12 -3.23 -15.88 7.39
N CYS A 13 -2.66 -16.43 8.46
CA CYS A 13 -2.27 -15.63 9.62
C CYS A 13 -1.05 -14.74 9.34
N GLY A 14 -0.24 -15.04 8.33
CA GLY A 14 0.97 -14.30 7.95
C GLY A 14 2.07 -14.31 9.02
N HIS A 15 2.12 -15.33 9.88
CA HIS A 15 3.18 -15.55 10.86
C HIS A 15 3.19 -17.00 11.33
N ASP A 16 4.21 -17.36 12.12
CA ASP A 16 4.33 -18.71 12.68
C ASP A 16 3.29 -18.93 13.77
N THR A 17 2.55 -20.04 13.65
CA THR A 17 1.48 -20.44 14.56
C THR A 17 1.60 -21.92 14.92
N ASN A 18 0.80 -22.37 15.89
CA ASN A 18 0.70 -23.78 16.21
C ASN A 18 -0.11 -24.48 15.11
N HIS A 19 0.39 -25.61 14.63
CA HIS A 19 -0.27 -26.43 13.63
C HIS A 19 -0.40 -27.88 14.11
N ASN A 20 -1.49 -28.53 13.75
CA ASN A 20 -1.66 -29.96 13.90
C ASN A 20 -1.10 -30.68 12.66
N VAL A 21 -0.34 -31.76 12.85
CA VAL A 21 0.07 -32.64 11.76
C VAL A 21 -1.08 -33.59 11.44
N LEU A 22 -1.71 -33.42 10.28
CA LEU A 22 -2.82 -34.24 9.81
C LEU A 22 -2.36 -35.57 9.21
N SER A 23 -1.21 -35.55 8.53
CA SER A 23 -0.58 -36.70 7.90
C SER A 23 0.93 -36.48 7.84
N GLU A 24 1.71 -37.55 7.98
CA GLU A 24 3.17 -37.56 7.93
C GLU A 24 3.63 -38.82 7.18
N HIS A 25 4.56 -38.65 6.24
CA HIS A 25 5.32 -39.72 5.62
C HIS A 25 6.80 -39.45 5.81
N THR A 26 7.59 -40.48 6.12
CA THR A 26 9.01 -40.34 6.42
C THR A 26 9.82 -41.26 5.54
N GLU A 27 10.87 -40.72 4.94
CA GLU A 27 11.88 -41.43 4.18
C GLU A 27 13.22 -41.26 4.90
N SER A 28 14.04 -42.31 4.89
CA SER A 28 15.34 -42.29 5.55
C SER A 28 16.36 -43.14 4.80
N SER A 29 17.61 -42.70 4.82
CA SER A 29 18.75 -43.44 4.29
C SER A 29 19.86 -43.52 5.35
N ARG A 30 20.58 -44.63 5.36
CA ARG A 30 21.73 -44.91 6.24
C ARG A 30 22.91 -45.54 5.51
N GLU A 31 22.86 -45.61 4.18
CA GLU A 31 23.86 -46.32 3.38
C GLU A 31 24.96 -45.37 2.90
N GLU A 32 24.74 -44.68 1.78
CA GLU A 32 25.74 -43.79 1.17
C GLU A 32 25.68 -42.36 1.70
N TYR A 33 24.47 -41.89 2.01
CA TYR A 33 24.23 -40.58 2.59
C TYR A 33 23.17 -40.70 3.70
N SER A 34 23.52 -40.32 4.92
CA SER A 34 22.62 -40.47 6.07
C SER A 34 21.70 -39.26 6.25
N PHE A 35 20.39 -39.48 6.06
CA PHE A 35 19.38 -38.43 6.23
C PHE A 35 18.04 -38.99 6.73
N ASP A 36 17.24 -38.10 7.32
CA ASP A 36 15.82 -38.31 7.58
C ASP A 36 15.00 -37.18 6.92
N GLN A 37 13.93 -37.55 6.22
CA GLN A 37 13.06 -36.61 5.52
C GLN A 37 11.60 -36.87 5.87
N ALA A 38 10.89 -35.85 6.35
CA ALA A 38 9.48 -35.95 6.71
C ALA A 38 8.62 -35.01 5.86
N PHE A 39 7.63 -35.59 5.17
CA PHE A 39 6.61 -34.89 4.40
C PHE A 39 5.31 -34.84 5.20
N GLN A 40 4.80 -33.64 5.45
CA GLN A 40 3.68 -33.41 6.36
C GLN A 40 2.59 -32.56 5.71
N ILE A 41 1.33 -32.94 5.95
CA ILE A 41 0.19 -32.03 5.77
C ILE A 41 -0.13 -31.46 7.15
N VAL A 42 -0.06 -30.14 7.29
CA VAL A 42 -0.27 -29.45 8.56
C VAL A 42 -1.46 -28.50 8.50
N GLU A 43 -2.15 -28.30 9.61
CA GLU A 43 -3.32 -27.43 9.73
C GLU A 43 -3.14 -26.42 10.86
N CYS A 44 -3.29 -25.14 10.55
CA CYS A 44 -3.18 -24.05 11.52
C CYS A 44 -4.29 -24.15 12.58
N LEU A 45 -3.92 -24.20 13.85
CA LEU A 45 -4.87 -24.26 14.97
C LEU A 45 -5.60 -22.93 15.25
N GLY A 46 -5.28 -21.87 14.51
CA GLY A 46 -5.95 -20.57 14.62
C GLY A 46 -7.01 -20.34 13.55
N CYS A 47 -6.69 -20.63 12.28
CA CYS A 47 -7.57 -20.33 11.14
C CYS A 47 -7.89 -21.57 10.27
N ASN A 48 -7.46 -22.76 10.67
CA ASN A 48 -7.69 -24.04 9.98
C ASN A 48 -7.10 -24.10 8.54
N THR A 49 -6.22 -23.15 8.20
CA THR A 49 -5.52 -23.14 6.92
C THR A 49 -4.55 -24.31 6.87
N LYS A 50 -4.59 -25.07 5.78
CA LYS A 50 -3.72 -26.22 5.54
C LYS A 50 -2.52 -25.82 4.68
N SER A 51 -1.38 -26.43 4.93
CA SER A 51 -0.15 -26.30 4.14
C SER A 51 0.60 -27.62 4.09
N PHE A 52 1.51 -27.73 3.12
CA PHE A 52 2.46 -28.82 3.04
C PHE A 52 3.77 -28.38 3.68
N ARG A 53 4.39 -29.25 4.48
CA ARG A 53 5.64 -28.98 5.18
C ARG A 53 6.60 -30.15 4.94
N GLU A 54 7.81 -29.82 4.55
CA GLU A 54 8.90 -30.76 4.35
C GLU A 54 9.99 -30.45 5.39
N VAL A 55 10.49 -31.51 6.03
CA VAL A 55 11.61 -31.44 6.98
C VAL A 55 12.69 -32.35 6.46
N PHE A 56 13.90 -31.83 6.36
CA PHE A 56 15.05 -32.58 5.92
C PHE A 56 16.17 -32.44 6.96
N GLU A 57 16.59 -33.57 7.53
CA GLU A 57 17.62 -33.66 8.57
C GLU A 57 18.85 -34.38 7.99
N GLU A 58 19.96 -33.65 7.89
CA GLU A 58 21.21 -34.11 7.30
C GLU A 58 22.11 -34.75 8.35
N ILE A 59 21.78 -35.99 8.76
CA ILE A 59 22.46 -36.71 9.85
C ILE A 59 23.98 -36.77 9.63
N GLU A 60 24.43 -36.94 8.39
CA GLU A 60 25.86 -36.99 8.05
C GLU A 60 26.61 -35.69 8.35
N HIS A 61 25.92 -34.55 8.38
CA HIS A 61 26.48 -33.25 8.69
C HIS A 61 26.30 -32.84 10.16
N ALA A 62 25.97 -33.78 11.04
CA ALA A 62 25.87 -33.51 12.47
C ALA A 62 27.19 -32.95 13.02
N TYR A 63 27.11 -31.90 13.84
CA TYR A 63 28.27 -31.26 14.46
C TYR A 63 28.09 -31.11 15.97
N GLN A 64 29.19 -31.17 16.70
CA GLN A 64 29.20 -31.09 18.15
C GLN A 64 29.02 -29.63 18.61
N ILE A 65 28.07 -29.40 19.52
CA ILE A 65 27.80 -28.08 20.13
C ILE A 65 28.19 -28.01 21.61
N ALA A 66 28.33 -29.16 22.29
CA ALA A 66 28.89 -29.29 23.63
C ALA A 66 29.45 -30.72 23.83
N ASP A 67 30.09 -30.98 24.99
CA ASP A 67 30.81 -32.23 25.27
C ASP A 67 30.00 -33.51 24.95
N ASP A 68 28.69 -33.52 25.19
CA ASP A 68 27.78 -34.64 24.91
C ASP A 68 26.56 -34.24 24.04
N GLU A 69 26.63 -33.10 23.34
CA GLU A 69 25.51 -32.58 22.54
C GLU A 69 25.91 -32.38 21.08
N TRP A 70 25.10 -32.94 20.19
CA TRP A 70 25.25 -32.85 18.73
C TRP A 70 24.01 -32.20 18.13
N GLU A 71 24.22 -31.33 17.14
CA GLU A 71 23.17 -30.72 16.36
C GLU A 71 23.17 -31.30 14.94
N VAL A 72 21.99 -31.71 14.46
CA VAL A 72 21.79 -32.17 13.09
C VAL A 72 21.25 -31.00 12.27
N PRO A 73 21.93 -30.56 11.21
CA PRO A 73 21.40 -29.54 10.30
C PRO A 73 20.01 -29.93 9.80
N THR A 74 19.04 -29.03 10.01
CA THR A 74 17.63 -29.27 9.67
C THR A 74 17.12 -28.16 8.76
N THR A 75 16.66 -28.53 7.57
CA THR A 75 15.97 -27.64 6.63
C THR A 75 14.46 -27.86 6.74
N ILE A 76 13.69 -26.77 6.82
CA ILE A 76 12.23 -26.82 6.90
C ILE A 76 11.66 -25.96 5.78
N ASP A 77 10.95 -26.61 4.86
CA ASP A 77 10.23 -25.94 3.79
C ASP A 77 8.73 -26.04 3.99
N VAL A 78 8.02 -24.94 3.71
CA VAL A 78 6.56 -24.88 3.79
C VAL A 78 6.03 -24.39 2.45
N TYR A 79 5.02 -25.09 1.95
CA TYR A 79 4.39 -24.81 0.68
C TYR A 79 2.89 -24.46 0.86
N PRO A 80 2.39 -23.44 0.14
CA PRO A 80 3.12 -22.54 -0.77
C PRO A 80 4.22 -21.74 -0.06
N LYS A 81 5.31 -21.44 -0.78
CA LYS A 81 6.41 -20.61 -0.25
C LYS A 81 5.89 -19.23 0.15
N PHE A 82 6.59 -18.58 1.07
CA PHE A 82 6.19 -17.30 1.62
C PHE A 82 7.41 -16.43 1.88
N ILE A 83 7.20 -15.11 1.93
CA ILE A 83 8.22 -14.15 2.32
C ILE A 83 8.14 -14.00 3.83
N LYS A 84 9.23 -14.31 4.55
CA LYS A 84 9.24 -14.28 6.02
C LYS A 84 8.98 -12.86 6.54
N GLY A 85 8.00 -12.73 7.43
CA GLY A 85 7.65 -11.45 8.06
C GLY A 85 6.93 -10.46 7.14
N HIS A 86 6.41 -10.94 6.01
CA HIS A 86 5.68 -10.13 5.03
C HIS A 86 4.22 -10.58 4.92
N ARG A 87 3.33 -9.62 4.68
CA ARG A 87 1.95 -9.84 4.27
C ARG A 87 1.70 -8.99 3.05
N THR A 88 0.92 -9.52 2.11
CA THR A 88 0.50 -8.75 0.93
C THR A 88 -0.32 -7.53 1.33
N LEU A 89 -0.26 -6.50 0.50
CA LEU A 89 -1.05 -5.28 0.69
C LEU A 89 -2.54 -5.61 0.82
N ASP A 90 -3.18 -5.07 1.87
CA ASP A 90 -4.64 -4.96 1.92
C ASP A 90 -5.08 -3.83 0.99
N GLY A 91 -6.21 -3.99 0.31
CA GLY A 91 -6.66 -2.99 -0.68
C GLY A 91 -5.96 -3.06 -2.03
N ASP A 92 -5.22 -4.13 -2.34
CA ASP A 92 -4.49 -4.27 -3.61
C ASP A 92 -5.40 -4.18 -4.85
N TYR A 93 -6.72 -4.32 -4.68
CA TYR A 93 -7.73 -4.15 -5.73
C TYR A 93 -7.97 -2.74 -6.23
N TYR A 94 -7.52 -1.72 -5.49
CA TYR A 94 -7.45 -0.35 -5.98
C TYR A 94 -6.25 -0.13 -6.91
N ILE A 95 -5.28 -1.03 -6.95
CA ILE A 95 -4.10 -0.90 -7.80
C ILE A 95 -4.48 -1.24 -9.26
N PRO A 96 -4.11 -0.39 -10.24
CA PRO A 96 -4.32 -0.65 -11.66
C PRO A 96 -3.80 -2.02 -12.09
N SER A 97 -4.55 -2.69 -12.97
CA SER A 97 -4.35 -4.12 -13.26
C SER A 97 -2.93 -4.47 -13.73
N LEU A 98 -2.29 -3.59 -14.51
CA LEU A 98 -0.93 -3.82 -15.00
C LEU A 98 0.10 -3.69 -13.87
N VAL A 99 0.00 -2.63 -13.06
CA VAL A 99 0.88 -2.39 -11.91
C VAL A 99 0.76 -3.53 -10.90
N ARG A 100 -0.47 -3.93 -10.59
CA ARG A 100 -0.79 -5.04 -9.68
C ARG A 100 -0.21 -6.36 -10.16
N ARG A 101 -0.33 -6.65 -11.46
CA ARG A 101 0.22 -7.89 -12.05
C ARG A 101 1.74 -7.95 -11.87
N ILE A 102 2.46 -6.88 -12.20
CA ILE A 102 3.92 -6.83 -12.06
C ILE A 102 4.32 -6.98 -10.59
N TYR A 103 3.61 -6.31 -9.68
CA TYR A 103 3.83 -6.48 -8.25
C TYR A 103 3.59 -7.92 -7.77
N GLN A 104 2.54 -8.60 -8.24
CA GLN A 104 2.29 -10.01 -7.91
C GLN A 104 3.39 -10.93 -8.46
N GLU A 105 3.91 -10.68 -9.66
CA GLU A 105 5.05 -11.41 -10.22
C GLU A 105 6.33 -11.21 -9.38
N VAL A 106 6.56 -10.01 -8.85
CA VAL A 106 7.65 -9.73 -7.90
C VAL A 106 7.50 -10.56 -6.63
N LEU A 107 6.30 -10.62 -6.06
CA LEU A 107 6.05 -11.41 -4.86
C LEU A 107 6.34 -12.90 -5.11
N LEU A 108 5.88 -13.44 -6.23
CA LEU A 108 6.15 -14.84 -6.62
C LEU A 108 7.65 -15.09 -6.78
N ALA A 109 8.36 -14.20 -7.48
CA ALA A 109 9.81 -14.31 -7.65
C ALA A 109 10.53 -14.30 -6.29
N PHE A 110 10.08 -13.49 -5.35
CA PHE A 110 10.70 -13.42 -4.03
C PHE A 110 10.35 -14.63 -3.15
N GLN A 111 9.11 -15.14 -3.23
CA GLN A 111 8.71 -16.38 -2.55
C GLN A 111 9.56 -17.58 -2.99
N GLU A 112 9.95 -17.64 -4.27
CA GLU A 112 10.77 -18.70 -4.84
C GLU A 112 12.29 -18.42 -4.80
N ASP A 113 12.74 -17.46 -3.97
CA ASP A 113 14.15 -17.04 -3.84
C ASP A 113 14.83 -16.64 -5.18
N ALA A 114 14.03 -16.26 -6.20
CA ALA A 114 14.49 -15.73 -7.48
C ALA A 114 14.87 -14.24 -7.37
N LEU A 115 15.86 -13.95 -6.52
CA LEU A 115 16.18 -12.60 -6.03
C LEU A 115 16.58 -11.60 -7.13
N ILE A 116 17.22 -12.06 -8.21
CA ILE A 116 17.58 -11.18 -9.35
C ILE A 116 16.31 -10.70 -10.05
N LEU A 117 15.35 -11.61 -10.29
CA LEU A 117 14.07 -11.29 -10.92
C LEU A 117 13.22 -10.41 -10.00
N ALA A 118 13.20 -10.69 -8.69
CA ALA A 118 12.53 -9.84 -7.72
C ALA A 118 13.09 -8.40 -7.75
N GLY A 119 14.42 -8.24 -7.78
CA GLY A 119 15.07 -6.92 -7.86
C GLY A 119 14.73 -6.17 -9.16
N LEU A 120 14.76 -6.86 -10.29
CA LEU A 120 14.36 -6.29 -11.59
C LEU A 120 12.88 -5.90 -11.59
N GLY A 121 12.02 -6.79 -11.10
CA GLY A 121 10.59 -6.57 -11.05
C GLY A 121 10.20 -5.42 -10.13
N LEU A 122 10.89 -5.20 -8.99
CA LEU A 122 10.66 -4.05 -8.12
C LEU A 122 10.90 -2.72 -8.84
N ARG A 123 11.99 -2.63 -9.63
CA ARG A 123 12.23 -1.48 -10.52
C ARG A 123 11.14 -1.36 -11.58
N GLY A 124 10.71 -2.49 -12.15
CA GLY A 124 9.60 -2.57 -13.10
C GLY A 124 8.27 -2.09 -12.52
N THR A 125 7.97 -2.39 -11.25
CA THR A 125 6.77 -1.90 -10.56
C THR A 125 6.81 -0.37 -10.46
N VAL A 126 7.95 0.23 -10.10
CA VAL A 126 8.08 1.70 -10.05
C VAL A 126 7.89 2.32 -11.44
N GLU A 127 8.43 1.68 -12.49
CA GLU A 127 8.19 2.11 -13.88
C GLU A 127 6.73 2.01 -14.29
N ALA A 128 6.04 0.94 -13.88
CA ALA A 128 4.63 0.72 -14.15
C ALA A 128 3.76 1.80 -13.48
N VAL A 129 4.03 2.14 -12.22
CA VAL A 129 3.36 3.27 -11.53
C VAL A 129 3.58 4.58 -12.27
N CYS A 130 4.83 4.85 -12.70
CA CYS A 130 5.11 6.08 -13.45
C CYS A 130 4.38 6.09 -14.81
N ASN A 131 4.16 4.93 -15.45
CA ASN A 131 3.46 4.84 -16.73
C ASN A 131 1.96 5.08 -16.54
N ASP A 132 1.39 4.48 -15.51
CA ASP A 132 -0.02 4.60 -15.17
C ASP A 132 -0.41 6.05 -14.81
N LEU A 133 0.45 6.75 -14.08
CA LEU A 133 0.27 8.18 -13.75
C LEU A 133 0.65 9.16 -14.87
N ASP A 134 0.96 8.66 -16.07
CA ASP A 134 1.45 9.44 -17.23
C ASP A 134 2.62 10.40 -16.90
N VAL A 135 3.53 9.96 -16.04
CA VAL A 135 4.67 10.76 -15.58
C VAL A 135 5.76 10.73 -16.64
N SER A 136 5.85 11.81 -17.41
CA SER A 136 6.85 11.96 -18.47
C SER A 136 8.26 12.24 -17.95
N GLY A 137 9.25 11.59 -18.58
CA GLY A 137 10.67 11.76 -18.31
C GLY A 137 11.53 10.85 -19.20
N ARG A 138 12.76 11.26 -19.49
CA ARG A 138 13.66 10.53 -20.40
C ARG A 138 14.12 9.17 -19.87
N ASN A 139 14.13 9.01 -18.55
CA ASN A 139 14.58 7.82 -17.86
C ASN A 139 13.87 7.73 -16.49
N LEU A 140 14.04 6.61 -15.80
CA LEU A 140 13.42 6.40 -14.49
C LEU A 140 13.88 7.42 -13.43
N GLU A 141 15.08 8.00 -13.56
CA GLU A 141 15.53 9.11 -12.70
C GLU A 141 14.55 10.29 -12.72
N ALA A 142 14.37 10.85 -13.91
CA ALA A 142 13.58 12.05 -14.11
C ALA A 142 12.13 11.81 -13.72
N ARG A 143 11.62 10.59 -13.94
CA ARG A 143 10.26 10.20 -13.60
C ARG A 143 10.04 10.12 -12.09
N ILE A 144 10.96 9.49 -11.35
CA ILE A 144 10.92 9.47 -9.88
C ILE A 144 10.96 10.89 -9.30
N SER A 145 11.85 11.76 -9.81
CA SER A 145 11.92 13.15 -9.35
C SER A 145 10.63 13.93 -9.65
N ARG A 146 9.99 13.62 -10.78
CA ARG A 146 8.72 14.24 -11.18
C ARG A 146 7.54 13.76 -10.32
N LEU A 147 7.49 12.50 -9.90
CA LEU A 147 6.50 12.01 -8.92
C LEU A 147 6.48 12.89 -7.66
N ALA A 148 7.66 13.20 -7.12
CA ALA A 148 7.78 14.07 -5.95
C ALA A 148 7.43 15.54 -6.24
N THR A 149 7.71 16.03 -7.45
CA THR A 149 7.43 17.41 -7.83
C THR A 149 5.94 17.66 -8.04
N VAL A 150 5.22 16.66 -8.59
CA VAL A 150 3.76 16.72 -8.79
C VAL A 150 3.00 16.48 -7.48
N GLY A 151 3.65 15.85 -6.48
CA GLY A 151 3.08 15.67 -5.14
C GLY A 151 2.50 14.28 -4.88
N TYR A 152 2.66 13.32 -5.81
CA TYR A 152 2.24 11.93 -5.59
C TYR A 152 3.01 11.26 -4.44
N ILE A 153 4.24 11.68 -4.20
CA ILE A 153 5.10 11.16 -3.13
C ILE A 153 5.92 12.27 -2.48
N SER A 154 6.47 12.00 -1.30
CA SER A 154 7.41 12.92 -0.66
C SER A 154 8.79 12.88 -1.32
N ARG A 155 9.60 13.93 -1.11
CA ARG A 155 11.01 13.95 -1.55
C ARG A 155 11.83 12.79 -0.95
N LYS A 156 11.54 12.42 0.31
CA LYS A 156 12.21 11.30 0.98
C LYS A 156 11.86 9.96 0.33
N ASP A 157 10.65 9.81 -0.18
CA ASP A 157 10.25 8.59 -0.88
C ASP A 157 10.91 8.51 -2.25
N ALA A 158 11.07 9.63 -2.96
CA ALA A 158 11.85 9.67 -4.19
C ALA A 158 13.31 9.23 -3.97
N GLU A 159 13.96 9.69 -2.89
CA GLU A 159 15.32 9.25 -2.52
C GLU A 159 15.39 7.72 -2.30
N ARG A 160 14.40 7.15 -1.62
CA ARG A 160 14.29 5.69 -1.39
C ARG A 160 14.07 4.93 -2.70
N LEU A 161 13.23 5.45 -3.60
CA LEU A 161 12.98 4.86 -4.91
C LEU A 161 14.21 4.89 -5.82
N HIS A 162 15.08 5.90 -5.69
CA HIS A 162 16.38 5.88 -6.37
C HIS A 162 17.26 4.72 -5.89
N GLY A 163 17.18 4.33 -4.60
CA GLY A 163 17.80 3.11 -4.09
C GLY A 163 17.35 1.84 -4.82
N ILE A 164 16.04 1.70 -5.06
CA ILE A 164 15.46 0.58 -5.83
C ILE A 164 15.92 0.61 -7.29
N ARG A 165 15.97 1.80 -7.90
CA ARG A 165 16.50 1.97 -9.26
C ARG A 165 17.94 1.48 -9.35
N PHE A 166 18.80 1.86 -8.42
CA PHE A 166 20.19 1.41 -8.40
C PHE A 166 20.27 -0.11 -8.28
N MET A 167 19.58 -0.68 -7.29
CA MET A 167 19.52 -2.12 -7.09
C MET A 167 19.01 -2.88 -8.34
N GLY A 168 17.95 -2.38 -8.99
CA GLY A 168 17.41 -3.00 -10.19
C GLY A 168 18.34 -2.86 -11.41
N ASN A 169 19.07 -1.76 -11.53
CA ASN A 169 20.10 -1.60 -12.56
C ASN A 169 21.26 -2.58 -12.34
N ASP A 170 21.73 -2.74 -11.10
CA ASP A 170 22.79 -3.69 -10.76
C ASP A 170 22.33 -5.14 -11.03
N ALA A 171 21.08 -5.47 -10.72
CA ALA A 171 20.50 -6.78 -11.03
C ALA A 171 20.38 -7.03 -12.55
N ALA A 172 20.00 -6.01 -13.33
CA ALA A 172 19.78 -6.13 -14.77
C ALA A 172 21.09 -6.15 -15.59
N HIS A 173 22.01 -5.25 -15.29
CA HIS A 173 23.21 -5.02 -16.10
C HIS A 173 24.45 -5.71 -15.54
N GLU A 174 24.56 -5.81 -14.21
CA GLU A 174 25.72 -6.43 -13.55
C GLU A 174 25.42 -7.85 -13.06
N ILE A 175 24.16 -8.31 -13.18
CA ILE A 175 23.68 -9.63 -12.74
C ILE A 175 24.05 -9.88 -11.26
N LYS A 176 24.07 -8.81 -10.47
CA LYS A 176 24.37 -8.91 -9.04
C LYS A 176 23.14 -9.39 -8.30
N ARG A 177 23.27 -10.55 -7.63
CA ARG A 177 22.23 -11.08 -6.73
C ARG A 177 22.04 -10.12 -5.55
N PRO A 178 20.86 -9.48 -5.39
CA PRO A 178 20.60 -8.67 -4.20
C PRO A 178 20.53 -9.55 -2.95
N LYS A 179 20.88 -9.01 -1.79
CA LYS A 179 20.66 -9.71 -0.51
C LYS A 179 19.16 -9.72 -0.20
N SER A 180 18.66 -10.81 0.38
CA SER A 180 17.23 -10.93 0.77
C SER A 180 16.79 -9.81 1.72
N GLU A 181 17.67 -9.33 2.60
CA GLU A 181 17.39 -8.16 3.46
C GLU A 181 17.17 -6.87 2.67
N GLN A 182 17.99 -6.63 1.64
CA GLN A 182 17.85 -5.45 0.78
C GLN A 182 16.55 -5.52 -0.01
N LEU A 183 16.18 -6.70 -0.53
CA LEU A 183 14.91 -6.90 -1.23
C LEU A 183 13.70 -6.73 -0.31
N ASN A 184 13.78 -7.18 0.94
CA ASN A 184 12.71 -6.94 1.91
C ASN A 184 12.49 -5.43 2.15
N ILE A 185 13.57 -4.66 2.28
CA ILE A 185 13.47 -3.20 2.43
C ILE A 185 12.90 -2.57 1.16
N ALA A 186 13.39 -2.98 -0.01
CA ALA A 186 12.93 -2.49 -1.30
C ALA A 186 11.45 -2.81 -1.56
N LEU A 187 11.00 -4.02 -1.24
CA LEU A 187 9.60 -4.43 -1.31
C LEU A 187 8.71 -3.52 -0.46
N ARG A 188 9.10 -3.26 0.79
CA ARG A 188 8.35 -2.37 1.68
C ARG A 188 8.26 -0.93 1.16
N ILE A 189 9.31 -0.44 0.51
CA ILE A 189 9.31 0.91 -0.10
C ILE A 189 8.36 0.94 -1.31
N VAL A 190 8.38 -0.08 -2.17
CA VAL A 190 7.45 -0.18 -3.32
C VAL A 190 6.01 -0.33 -2.82
N GLU A 191 5.77 -1.12 -1.79
CA GLU A 191 4.45 -1.28 -1.19
C GLU A 191 3.93 0.01 -0.57
N HIS A 192 4.81 0.79 0.07
CA HIS A 192 4.46 2.12 0.55
C HIS A 192 4.08 3.06 -0.60
N LEU A 193 4.80 3.01 -1.73
CA LEU A 193 4.44 3.76 -2.94
C LEU A 193 3.04 3.36 -3.45
N LEU A 194 2.79 2.06 -3.63
CA LEU A 194 1.50 1.54 -4.11
C LEU A 194 0.36 1.92 -3.17
N SER A 195 0.58 1.77 -1.87
CA SER A 195 -0.39 2.14 -0.84
C SER A 195 -0.70 3.63 -0.87
N SER A 196 0.31 4.49 -0.95
CA SER A 196 0.11 5.95 -0.92
C SER A 196 -0.55 6.48 -2.18
N VAL A 197 -0.19 5.94 -3.34
CA VAL A 197 -0.67 6.43 -4.65
C VAL A 197 -2.07 5.92 -4.98
N TYR A 198 -2.41 4.68 -4.62
CA TYR A 198 -3.66 4.05 -5.05
C TYR A 198 -4.60 3.70 -3.89
N ILE A 199 -4.08 3.06 -2.85
CA ILE A 199 -4.94 2.44 -1.83
C ILE A 199 -5.49 3.50 -0.87
N LEU A 200 -4.62 4.32 -0.28
CA LEU A 200 -5.02 5.32 0.70
C LEU A 200 -5.86 6.43 0.09
N GLU A 201 -5.65 6.76 -1.19
CA GLU A 201 -6.47 7.73 -1.91
C GLU A 201 -7.93 7.24 -1.95
N GLU A 202 -8.15 6.03 -2.47
CA GLU A 202 -9.48 5.42 -2.57
C GLU A 202 -10.10 5.12 -1.19
N GLU A 203 -9.31 4.68 -0.21
CA GLU A 203 -9.83 4.38 1.13
C GLU A 203 -10.21 5.63 1.92
N SER A 204 -9.51 6.74 1.71
CA SER A 204 -9.77 8.00 2.41
C SER A 204 -10.96 8.76 1.82
N GLN A 205 -11.17 8.66 0.50
CA GLN A 205 -12.25 9.34 -0.19
C GLN A 205 -13.62 9.00 0.43
N GLY A 206 -14.31 10.05 0.89
CA GLY A 206 -15.64 9.95 1.49
C GLY A 206 -15.70 9.35 2.90
N LYS A 207 -14.60 8.80 3.44
CA LYS A 207 -14.56 8.23 4.80
C LYS A 207 -13.89 9.14 5.82
N ILE A 208 -13.02 10.04 5.36
CA ILE A 208 -12.30 11.00 6.20
C ILE A 208 -12.52 12.41 5.64
N GLU A 209 -12.74 13.37 6.52
CA GLU A 209 -12.79 14.78 6.13
C GLU A 209 -11.39 15.26 5.74
N THR A 210 -11.19 15.52 4.46
CA THR A 210 -9.97 16.12 3.90
C THR A 210 -10.17 17.61 3.62
N LEU A 211 -9.04 18.31 3.39
CA LEU A 211 -9.04 19.67 2.85
C LEU A 211 -9.58 19.64 1.42
N ILE A 212 -10.35 20.64 1.06
CA ILE A 212 -10.95 20.80 -0.26
C ILE A 212 -10.08 21.79 -1.02
N THR A 213 -9.38 21.29 -2.03
CA THR A 213 -8.44 22.06 -2.85
C THR A 213 -8.95 22.30 -4.26
N GLU A 214 -10.00 21.58 -4.69
CA GLU A 214 -10.64 21.73 -5.99
C GLU A 214 -12.03 22.39 -5.89
N PHE A 215 -12.38 23.24 -6.85
CA PHE A 215 -13.65 23.97 -6.85
C PHE A 215 -14.86 23.04 -6.96
N ASP A 216 -14.77 21.96 -7.74
CA ASP A 216 -15.89 21.02 -7.93
C ASP A 216 -16.29 20.34 -6.61
N GLN A 217 -15.30 19.92 -5.81
CA GLN A 217 -15.54 19.36 -4.47
C GLN A 217 -16.14 20.39 -3.50
N PHE A 218 -15.71 21.65 -3.61
CA PHE A 218 -16.31 22.76 -2.86
C PHE A 218 -17.78 22.94 -3.24
N LYS A 219 -18.08 22.94 -4.54
CA LYS A 219 -19.44 23.07 -5.06
C LYS A 219 -20.35 21.93 -4.61
N GLU A 220 -19.89 20.68 -4.64
CA GLU A 220 -20.68 19.53 -4.17
C GLU A 220 -21.13 19.66 -2.72
N ILE A 221 -20.23 20.10 -1.83
CA ILE A 221 -20.54 20.31 -0.42
C ILE A 221 -21.42 21.53 -0.23
N LEU A 222 -21.17 22.59 -0.99
CA LEU A 222 -21.99 23.79 -0.96
C LEU A 222 -23.43 23.47 -1.37
N ASP A 223 -23.65 22.79 -2.50
CA ASP A 223 -24.98 22.39 -2.98
C ASP A 223 -25.70 21.48 -1.99
N LYS A 224 -24.99 20.53 -1.37
CA LYS A 224 -25.54 19.67 -0.32
C LYS A 224 -26.00 20.48 0.89
N LYS A 225 -25.22 21.50 1.28
CA LYS A 225 -25.53 22.38 2.41
C LYS A 225 -26.66 23.34 2.10
N ILE A 226 -26.71 23.90 0.90
CA ILE A 226 -27.81 24.76 0.42
C ILE A 226 -29.15 24.05 0.60
N GLY A 227 -29.22 22.75 0.28
CA GLY A 227 -30.42 21.94 0.48
C GLY A 227 -30.91 21.79 1.93
N GLU A 228 -30.11 22.18 2.93
CA GLU A 228 -30.49 22.21 4.35
C GLU A 228 -31.17 23.54 4.76
N PHE A 229 -31.14 24.56 3.90
CA PHE A 229 -31.69 25.91 4.15
C PHE A 229 -32.96 26.18 3.34
N THR A 230 -33.64 27.30 3.64
CA THR A 230 -34.86 27.70 2.94
C THR A 230 -34.57 28.66 1.79
N ALA A 231 -35.32 28.53 0.69
CA ALA A 231 -35.23 29.45 -0.43
C ALA A 231 -35.55 30.88 0.02
N GLY A 232 -34.67 31.82 -0.31
CA GLY A 232 -34.71 33.22 0.12
C GLY A 232 -33.85 33.55 1.33
N ASP A 233 -33.26 32.56 2.00
CA ASP A 233 -32.26 32.81 3.05
C ASP A 233 -31.04 33.54 2.46
N GLU A 234 -30.56 34.58 3.16
CA GLU A 234 -29.40 35.38 2.76
C GLU A 234 -28.30 35.20 3.79
N LEU A 235 -27.29 34.39 3.45
CA LEU A 235 -26.24 33.94 4.37
C LEU A 235 -24.86 33.98 3.70
N PRO A 236 -23.77 34.24 4.46
CA PRO A 236 -22.42 34.12 3.94
C PRO A 236 -21.99 32.65 3.84
N ILE A 237 -20.99 32.34 2.99
CA ILE A 237 -20.47 30.96 2.81
C ILE A 237 -20.07 30.33 4.16
N VAL A 238 -19.50 31.11 5.07
CA VAL A 238 -19.12 30.66 6.42
C VAL A 238 -20.31 30.14 7.22
N ALA A 239 -21.49 30.73 7.04
CA ALA A 239 -22.72 30.29 7.71
C ALA A 239 -23.32 29.06 7.02
N ILE A 240 -23.33 29.04 5.68
CA ILE A 240 -23.87 27.93 4.89
C ILE A 240 -23.07 26.63 5.17
N LEU A 241 -21.74 26.72 5.19
CA LEU A 241 -20.88 25.56 5.43
C LEU A 241 -20.78 25.14 6.91
N GLY A 242 -21.02 26.07 7.84
CA GLY A 242 -20.95 25.78 9.29
C GLY A 242 -19.60 25.17 9.69
N ARG A 243 -19.60 23.90 10.14
CA ARG A 243 -18.36 23.20 10.55
C ARG A 243 -17.46 22.84 9.38
N ASP A 244 -18.01 22.63 8.18
CA ASP A 244 -17.25 22.26 6.98
C ASP A 244 -16.36 23.41 6.49
N ILE A 245 -16.53 24.63 7.01
CA ILE A 245 -15.63 25.76 6.73
C ILE A 245 -14.16 25.43 7.03
N ARG A 246 -13.89 24.53 7.99
CA ARG A 246 -12.53 24.08 8.33
C ARG A 246 -11.83 23.36 7.19
N ARG A 247 -12.59 22.81 6.24
CA ARG A 247 -12.09 22.03 5.09
C ARG A 247 -11.73 22.92 3.90
N VAL A 248 -12.31 24.13 3.82
CA VAL A 248 -12.13 25.06 2.70
C VAL A 248 -11.42 26.34 3.11
N LYS A 249 -11.09 26.52 4.39
CA LYS A 249 -10.65 27.80 4.97
C LYS A 249 -9.52 28.47 4.19
N ASP A 250 -8.51 27.70 3.79
CA ASP A 250 -7.35 28.21 3.09
C ASP A 250 -7.64 28.45 1.59
N SER A 251 -8.46 27.58 0.98
CA SER A 251 -8.89 27.66 -0.42
C SER A 251 -10.04 28.64 -0.67
N LEU A 252 -10.71 29.14 0.38
CA LEU A 252 -11.88 30.02 0.24
C LEU A 252 -11.52 31.33 -0.45
N VAL A 253 -10.29 31.80 -0.25
CA VAL A 253 -9.77 33.02 -0.89
C VAL A 253 -9.76 32.89 -2.43
N THR A 254 -9.58 31.68 -2.96
CA THR A 254 -9.62 31.40 -4.40
C THR A 254 -11.02 30.99 -4.87
N PHE A 255 -11.74 30.21 -4.07
CA PHE A 255 -13.06 29.71 -4.46
C PHE A 255 -14.16 30.76 -4.41
N GLU A 256 -14.11 31.72 -3.49
CA GLU A 256 -15.16 32.74 -3.38
C GLU A 256 -15.20 33.65 -4.62
N PRO A 257 -14.06 34.18 -5.15
CA PRO A 257 -14.05 34.88 -6.43
C PRO A 257 -14.51 34.02 -7.62
N GLU A 258 -14.10 32.75 -7.67
CA GLU A 258 -14.50 31.82 -8.73
C GLU A 258 -16.01 31.54 -8.70
N LEU A 259 -16.57 31.34 -7.50
CA LEU A 259 -18.00 31.16 -7.28
C LEU A 259 -18.78 32.38 -7.78
N ILE A 260 -18.34 33.59 -7.43
CA ILE A 260 -18.97 34.83 -7.90
C ILE A 260 -18.94 34.91 -9.43
N SER A 261 -17.80 34.61 -10.07
CA SER A 261 -17.69 34.59 -11.53
C SER A 261 -18.62 33.56 -12.18
N LYS A 262 -18.81 32.39 -11.55
CA LYS A 262 -19.71 31.34 -12.04
C LYS A 262 -21.20 31.67 -11.81
N ILE A 263 -21.52 32.44 -10.78
CA ILE A 263 -22.87 33.01 -10.58
C ILE A 263 -23.13 34.09 -11.65
N ASP A 264 -22.19 35.01 -11.86
CA ASP A 264 -22.32 36.13 -12.80
C ASP A 264 -22.46 35.65 -14.27
N SER A 265 -21.85 34.50 -14.60
CA SER A 265 -21.99 33.85 -15.92
C SER A 265 -23.24 32.97 -16.07
N GLY A 266 -23.98 32.74 -14.98
CA GLY A 266 -25.17 31.88 -14.97
C GLY A 266 -24.88 30.37 -14.96
N GLU A 267 -23.64 29.96 -14.75
CA GLU A 267 -23.28 28.54 -14.56
C GLU A 267 -23.82 27.98 -13.24
N ILE A 268 -23.94 28.83 -12.21
CA ILE A 268 -24.50 28.47 -10.90
C ILE A 268 -25.79 29.27 -10.68
N THR A 269 -26.92 28.56 -10.63
CA THR A 269 -28.25 29.15 -10.43
C THR A 269 -28.83 28.85 -9.04
N SER A 270 -28.13 28.08 -8.21
CA SER A 270 -28.55 27.75 -6.84
C SER A 270 -28.36 28.91 -5.84
N LEU A 271 -27.55 29.91 -6.23
CA LEU A 271 -27.21 31.07 -5.42
C LEU A 271 -27.28 32.33 -6.28
N SER A 272 -27.65 33.45 -5.66
CA SER A 272 -27.46 34.78 -6.25
C SER A 272 -26.70 35.68 -5.28
N LYS A 273 -26.02 36.69 -5.83
CA LYS A 273 -25.20 37.61 -5.04
C LYS A 273 -26.08 38.50 -4.18
N GLY A 274 -25.91 38.41 -2.85
CA GLY A 274 -26.62 39.22 -1.87
C GLY A 274 -25.82 40.43 -1.39
N LYS A 275 -26.16 40.92 -0.19
CA LYS A 275 -25.54 42.06 0.48
C LYS A 275 -24.14 41.76 1.00
N VAL A 276 -23.38 42.82 1.26
CA VAL A 276 -22.09 42.77 1.95
C VAL A 276 -22.29 43.36 3.34
N GLU A 277 -22.32 42.51 4.36
CA GLU A 277 -22.61 42.92 5.74
C GLU A 277 -21.85 42.03 6.74
N LYS A 278 -21.61 42.55 7.94
CA LYS A 278 -21.07 41.77 9.06
C LYS A 278 -22.02 40.64 9.44
N TYR A 279 -21.45 39.49 9.79
CA TYR A 279 -22.19 38.35 10.29
C TYR A 279 -21.61 37.90 11.63
N ASN A 280 -22.45 37.75 12.66
CA ASN A 280 -22.06 37.30 14.00
C ASN A 280 -20.80 37.99 14.57
N ASN A 281 -20.78 39.33 14.58
CA ASN A 281 -19.64 40.15 15.05
C ASN A 281 -18.32 39.91 14.28
N SER A 282 -18.41 39.54 12.99
CA SER A 282 -17.23 39.48 12.13
C SER A 282 -16.49 40.83 12.11
N LYS A 283 -15.15 40.77 12.10
CA LYS A 283 -14.30 41.98 12.01
C LYS A 283 -14.50 42.70 10.67
N ASN A 284 -14.67 41.92 9.62
CA ASN A 284 -14.83 42.38 8.24
C ASN A 284 -16.25 42.10 7.74
N ASP A 285 -16.69 42.84 6.74
CA ASP A 285 -17.92 42.55 6.02
C ASP A 285 -17.72 41.28 5.17
N LEU A 286 -18.74 40.43 5.13
CA LEU A 286 -18.72 39.19 4.34
C LEU A 286 -19.71 39.32 3.19
N GLN A 287 -19.43 38.67 2.05
CA GLN A 287 -20.40 38.55 0.97
C GLN A 287 -21.48 37.53 1.36
N HIS A 288 -22.74 37.96 1.37
CA HIS A 288 -23.89 37.07 1.57
C HIS A 288 -24.40 36.59 0.21
N TYR A 289 -25.00 35.41 0.21
CA TYR A 289 -25.58 34.79 -0.97
C TYR A 289 -27.04 34.47 -0.66
N ILE A 290 -27.92 34.78 -1.61
CA ILE A 290 -29.34 34.47 -1.52
C ILE A 290 -29.55 33.09 -2.11
N LEU A 291 -30.07 32.19 -1.28
CA LEU A 291 -30.35 30.79 -1.58
C LEU A 291 -31.60 30.70 -2.46
N SER A 292 -31.52 29.99 -3.58
CA SER A 292 -32.65 29.82 -4.53
C SER A 292 -33.48 28.57 -4.25
#